data_AF-A0AAW9CJ92-F1
#
_entry.id   AF-A0AAW9CJ92-F1
#
_cell.length_a   1.000
_cell.length_b   1.000
_cell.length_c   1.000
_cell.angle_alpha   90.00
_cell.angle_beta   90.00
_cell.angle_gamma   90.00
#
_symmetry.space_group_name_H-M   'P 1'
#
loop_
_entity.id
_entity.type
_entity.pdbx_description
1 polymer ?
#
loop_
_entity_poly.entity_id
_entity_poly.type
_entity_poly.pdbx_seq_one_letter_code
_entity_poly.pdbx_strand_id
1 'polypeptide(L)'
;MSMFDGDRGWNGFDPQPVPQPEPVPEPAPEPAPDVPAAPEPQSDAGPAEPKAVEARPRPKRARPAFAWTADRVRQAREALALLDDGRTRRVVASAADVDADDADRLALAVLKGGLSAPVGLLVAWHDETDPLRRAILVGQALEKDMAGVRRAARVALALDPDLAGSVKPTGSSPTDLQYALASAAPGLDVDAVRGLA
;
A
#
# COMPACT_ATOMS: atom_id res chain seq x y z
N MET A 1 52.98 -27.79 -15.08
CA MET A 1 52.94 -26.94 -16.29
C MET A 1 51.61 -26.20 -16.26
N SER A 2 51.64 -24.98 -15.70
CA SER A 2 50.50 -24.06 -15.68
C SER A 2 50.70 -23.09 -16.85
N MET A 3 49.80 -23.11 -17.82
CA MET A 3 49.70 -22.12 -18.89
C MET A 3 48.40 -21.34 -18.67
N PHE A 4 48.47 -20.28 -17.89
CA PHE A 4 47.55 -19.16 -17.98
C PHE A 4 48.42 -17.95 -18.29
N ASP A 5 48.56 -17.68 -19.59
CA ASP A 5 49.12 -16.45 -20.10
C ASP A 5 48.08 -15.92 -21.11
N GLY A 6 47.50 -14.79 -20.76
CA GLY A 6 46.38 -14.19 -21.48
C GLY A 6 46.01 -12.84 -20.89
N ASP A 7 47.03 -12.12 -20.42
CA ASP A 7 46.95 -10.71 -20.05
C ASP A 7 47.00 -9.87 -21.34
N ARG A 8 45.91 -9.15 -21.63
CA ARG A 8 45.85 -7.87 -22.36
C ARG A 8 44.43 -7.60 -22.87
N GLY A 9 43.74 -6.68 -22.21
CA GLY A 9 42.54 -6.12 -22.83
C GLY A 9 41.68 -5.18 -22.00
N TRP A 10 42.16 -4.58 -20.90
CA TRP A 10 41.44 -3.48 -20.24
C TRP A 10 42.44 -2.43 -19.77
N ASN A 11 42.82 -1.54 -20.69
CA ASN A 11 43.46 -0.28 -20.34
C ASN A 11 42.41 0.82 -20.35
N GLY A 12 42.16 1.37 -19.16
CA GLY A 12 42.12 2.81 -18.94
C GLY A 12 40.84 3.53 -19.34
N PHE A 13 39.86 3.56 -18.43
CA PHE A 13 39.03 4.74 -18.19
C PHE A 13 38.73 4.81 -16.70
N ASP A 14 39.64 5.38 -15.92
CA ASP A 14 39.25 6.00 -14.66
C ASP A 14 38.38 7.22 -15.02
N PRO A 15 37.13 7.32 -14.55
CA PRO A 15 36.39 8.56 -14.69
C PRO A 15 37.10 9.62 -13.85
N GLN A 16 37.64 10.66 -14.50
CA GLN A 16 38.09 11.86 -13.79
C GLN A 16 36.96 12.38 -12.90
N PRO A 17 37.24 12.85 -11.67
CA PRO A 17 36.23 13.52 -10.87
C PRO A 17 35.78 14.79 -11.60
N VAL A 18 34.50 14.84 -11.96
CA VAL A 18 33.85 16.04 -12.48
C VAL A 18 33.97 17.13 -11.39
N PRO A 19 34.40 18.36 -11.72
CA PRO A 19 34.38 19.45 -10.75
C PRO A 19 32.95 19.68 -10.26
N GLN A 20 32.74 19.61 -8.95
CA GLN A 20 31.45 19.95 -8.34
C GLN A 20 31.14 21.42 -8.65
N PRO A 21 29.93 21.75 -9.12
CA PRO A 21 29.53 23.15 -9.25
C PRO A 21 29.54 23.79 -7.85
N GLU A 22 30.13 24.99 -7.75
CA GLU A 22 30.11 25.79 -6.53
C GLU A 22 28.65 26.01 -6.07
N PRO A 23 28.38 26.00 -4.75
CA PRO A 23 27.04 26.30 -4.27
C PRO A 23 26.69 27.73 -4.66
N VAL A 24 25.63 27.87 -5.45
CA VAL A 24 25.00 29.16 -5.74
C VAL A 24 24.61 29.80 -4.40
N PRO A 25 25.01 31.05 -4.11
CA PRO A 25 24.61 31.71 -2.88
C PRO A 25 23.08 31.75 -2.77
N GLU A 26 22.56 31.34 -1.61
CA GLU A 26 21.15 31.51 -1.28
C GLU A 26 20.74 32.98 -1.45
N PRO A 27 19.63 33.28 -2.14
CA PRO A 27 19.10 34.62 -2.14
C PRO A 27 18.72 35.01 -0.70
N ALA A 28 19.22 36.16 -0.26
CA ALA A 28 18.88 36.75 1.02
C ALA A 28 17.34 36.85 1.18
N PRO A 29 16.83 36.70 2.41
CA PRO A 29 15.39 36.81 2.65
C PRO A 29 14.89 38.18 2.18
N GLU A 30 13.83 38.17 1.36
CA GLU A 30 13.12 39.39 0.99
C GLU A 30 12.67 40.13 2.25
N PRO A 31 12.85 41.46 2.33
CA PRO A 31 12.39 42.23 3.45
C PRO A 31 10.86 42.11 3.53
N ALA A 32 10.36 41.79 4.72
CA ALA A 32 8.93 41.80 4.99
C ALA A 32 8.34 43.18 4.59
N PRO A 33 7.17 43.22 3.94
CA PRO A 33 6.54 44.48 3.58
C PRO A 33 6.26 45.30 4.83
N ASP A 34 6.70 46.56 4.82
CA ASP A 34 6.38 47.56 5.82
C ASP A 34 4.87 47.60 6.03
N VAL A 35 4.44 47.22 7.24
CA VAL A 35 3.08 47.46 7.69
C VAL A 35 2.95 48.99 7.82
N PRO A 36 2.07 49.66 7.06
CA PRO A 36 1.85 51.07 7.27
C PRO A 36 1.35 51.27 8.71
N ALA A 37 2.02 52.15 9.44
CA ALA A 37 1.65 52.52 10.80
C ALA A 37 0.15 52.85 10.85
N ALA A 38 -0.53 52.22 11.81
CA ALA A 38 -1.92 52.53 12.12
C ALA A 38 -2.04 54.03 12.43
N PRO A 39 -2.98 54.77 11.82
CA PRO A 39 -3.25 56.12 12.26
C PRO A 39 -3.88 56.08 13.66
N GLU A 40 -3.37 56.91 14.56
CA GLU A 40 -3.90 57.10 15.92
C GLU A 40 -5.38 57.50 15.87
N PRO A 41 -6.21 57.07 16.84
CA PRO A 41 -7.63 57.38 16.82
C PRO A 41 -7.85 58.82 17.28
N GLN A 42 -8.22 59.70 16.36
CA GLN A 42 -8.85 60.97 16.72
C GLN A 42 -10.28 60.69 17.18
N SER A 43 -10.47 60.74 18.48
CA SER A 43 -11.78 60.82 19.12
C SER A 43 -12.36 62.22 18.94
N ASP A 44 -13.39 62.37 18.12
CA ASP A 44 -14.36 63.44 18.33
C ASP A 44 -15.77 63.13 17.77
N ALA A 45 -16.74 63.39 18.65
CA ALA A 45 -18.17 63.66 18.50
C ALA A 45 -19.09 62.88 17.52
N GLY A 46 -20.10 62.21 18.10
CA GLY A 46 -21.47 62.15 17.55
C GLY A 46 -22.17 60.77 17.59
N PRO A 47 -23.41 60.64 18.10
CA PRO A 47 -24.15 59.39 18.07
C PRO A 47 -24.76 59.18 16.68
N ALA A 48 -24.14 58.32 15.86
CA ALA A 48 -24.69 57.90 14.58
C ALA A 48 -25.31 56.50 14.70
N GLU A 49 -26.56 56.40 14.24
CA GLU A 49 -27.42 55.22 14.21
C GLU A 49 -26.74 53.97 13.63
N PRO A 50 -27.12 52.75 14.06
CA PRO A 50 -26.48 51.52 13.60
C PRO A 50 -26.88 51.24 12.15
N LYS A 51 -26.04 51.68 11.20
CA LYS A 51 -26.09 51.15 9.83
C LYS A 51 -25.75 49.67 9.87
N ALA A 52 -26.68 48.85 9.36
CA ALA A 52 -26.49 47.44 9.12
C ALA A 52 -25.18 47.22 8.34
N VAL A 53 -24.19 46.64 9.01
CA VAL A 53 -22.95 46.21 8.37
C VAL A 53 -23.33 44.99 7.53
N GLU A 54 -23.45 45.20 6.22
CA GLU A 54 -23.52 44.09 5.26
C GLU A 54 -22.32 43.18 5.51
N ALA A 55 -22.61 41.99 6.04
CA ALA A 55 -21.61 40.99 6.32
C ALA A 55 -20.96 40.60 4.99
N ARG A 56 -19.76 41.14 4.72
CA ARG A 56 -18.93 40.69 3.61
C ARG A 56 -18.88 39.16 3.64
N PRO A 57 -19.22 38.48 2.53
CA PRO A 57 -19.22 37.02 2.51
C PRO A 57 -17.80 36.55 2.82
N ARG A 58 -17.64 35.84 3.95
CA ARG A 58 -16.36 35.23 4.31
C ARG A 58 -15.92 34.35 3.15
N PRO A 59 -14.67 34.46 2.67
CA PRO A 59 -14.18 33.61 1.60
C PRO A 59 -14.33 32.16 2.05
N LYS A 60 -15.12 31.37 1.31
CA LYS A 60 -15.25 29.93 1.54
C LYS A 60 -13.85 29.34 1.33
N ARG A 61 -13.12 29.09 2.42
CA ARG A 61 -11.85 28.38 2.37
C ARG A 61 -12.09 27.09 1.58
N ALA A 62 -11.32 26.90 0.51
CA ALA A 62 -11.35 25.67 -0.25
C ALA A 62 -11.15 24.52 0.74
N ARG A 63 -12.11 23.58 0.77
CA ARG A 63 -11.95 22.37 1.58
C ARG A 63 -10.69 21.68 1.10
N PRO A 64 -9.78 21.26 1.99
CA PRO A 64 -8.62 20.49 1.59
C PRO A 64 -9.12 19.23 0.86
N ALA A 65 -8.44 18.87 -0.24
CA ALA A 65 -8.78 17.70 -1.07
C ALA A 65 -8.80 16.38 -0.28
N PHE A 66 -8.16 16.38 0.89
CA PHE A 66 -8.16 15.28 1.85
C PHE A 66 -8.46 15.82 3.27
N ALA A 67 -9.50 15.28 3.91
CA ALA A 67 -9.80 15.53 5.31
C ALA A 67 -9.79 14.21 6.08
N TRP A 68 -9.09 14.19 7.22
CA TRP A 68 -9.24 13.14 8.22
C TRP A 68 -10.59 13.31 8.90
N THR A 69 -11.56 12.48 8.51
CA THR A 69 -12.85 12.38 9.20
C THR A 69 -12.71 11.46 10.41
N ALA A 70 -13.59 11.60 11.40
CA ALA A 70 -13.63 10.71 12.56
C ALA A 70 -13.77 9.24 12.13
N ASP A 71 -14.58 8.96 11.10
CA ASP A 71 -14.72 7.62 10.54
C ASP A 71 -13.42 7.09 9.94
N ARG A 72 -12.65 7.91 9.21
CA ARG A 72 -11.36 7.49 8.64
C ARG A 72 -10.33 7.19 9.72
N VAL A 73 -10.31 7.99 10.79
CA VAL A 73 -9.45 7.74 11.95
C VAL A 73 -9.87 6.45 12.66
N ARG A 74 -11.18 6.19 12.80
CA ARG A 74 -11.68 4.93 13.35
C ARG A 74 -11.25 3.74 12.49
N GLN A 75 -11.49 3.79 11.18
CA GLN A 75 -11.10 2.72 10.24
C GLN A 75 -9.60 2.44 10.27
N ALA A 76 -8.76 3.48 10.32
CA ALA A 76 -7.31 3.31 10.42
C ALA A 76 -6.91 2.63 11.73
N ARG A 77 -7.54 2.98 12.85
CA ARG A 77 -7.30 2.33 14.16
C ARG A 77 -7.77 0.87 14.17
N GLU A 78 -8.92 0.58 13.58
CA GLU A 78 -9.43 -0.79 13.44
C GLU A 78 -8.50 -1.64 12.57
N ALA A 79 -8.01 -1.08 11.45
CA ALA A 79 -7.04 -1.74 10.58
C ALA A 79 -5.71 -2.03 11.30
N LEU A 80 -5.22 -1.09 12.12
CA LEU A 80 -4.01 -1.30 12.93
C LEU A 80 -4.23 -2.34 14.02
N ALA A 81 -5.37 -2.30 14.73
CA ALA A 81 -5.70 -3.28 15.75
C ALA A 81 -5.84 -4.70 15.18
N LEU A 82 -6.37 -4.84 13.95
CA LEU A 82 -6.40 -6.11 13.22
C LEU A 82 -4.99 -6.68 13.00
N LEU A 83 -4.00 -5.82 12.79
CA LEU A 83 -2.61 -6.18 12.54
C LEU A 83 -1.81 -6.47 13.83
N ASP A 84 -2.39 -6.26 15.02
CA ASP A 84 -1.77 -6.67 16.29
C ASP A 84 -1.63 -8.20 16.38
N ASP A 85 -2.53 -8.94 15.73
CA ASP A 85 -2.39 -10.39 15.58
C ASP A 85 -1.30 -10.74 14.57
N GLY A 86 -0.26 -11.46 15.03
CA GLY A 86 0.89 -11.82 14.21
C GLY A 86 0.58 -12.81 13.08
N ARG A 87 -0.53 -13.57 13.15
CA ARG A 87 -0.96 -14.47 12.06
C ARG A 87 -1.65 -13.65 10.98
N THR A 88 -2.59 -12.79 11.34
CA THR A 88 -3.27 -11.87 10.42
C THR A 88 -2.26 -10.95 9.74
N ARG A 89 -1.30 -10.39 10.48
CA ARG A 89 -0.22 -9.57 9.92
C ARG A 89 0.54 -10.28 8.80
N ARG A 90 0.94 -11.54 9.03
CA ARG A 90 1.63 -12.36 8.02
C ARG A 90 0.77 -12.62 6.79
N VAL A 91 -0.52 -12.92 6.98
CA VAL A 91 -1.47 -13.10 5.87
C VAL A 91 -1.60 -11.83 5.04
N VAL A 92 -1.75 -10.67 5.69
CA VAL A 92 -1.83 -9.37 5.00
C VAL A 92 -0.55 -9.08 4.24
N ALA A 93 0.61 -9.30 4.86
CA ALA A 93 1.92 -9.11 4.25
C ALA A 93 2.10 -9.97 3.00
N SER A 94 1.76 -11.26 3.10
CA SER A 94 1.84 -12.19 1.97
C SER A 94 0.87 -11.84 0.83
N ALA A 95 -0.34 -11.38 1.13
CA ALA A 95 -1.29 -10.96 0.11
C ALA A 95 -0.83 -9.68 -0.62
N ALA A 96 -0.32 -8.71 0.14
CA ALA A 96 0.13 -7.42 -0.36
C ALA A 96 1.53 -7.46 -0.97
N ASP A 97 2.28 -8.55 -0.78
CA ASP A 97 3.68 -8.70 -1.23
C ASP A 97 4.58 -7.61 -0.61
N VAL A 98 4.42 -7.40 0.69
CA VAL A 98 5.16 -6.41 1.49
C VAL A 98 5.77 -7.06 2.71
N ASP A 99 6.75 -6.37 3.31
CA ASP A 99 7.34 -6.78 4.57
C ASP A 99 6.28 -6.78 5.69
N ALA A 100 6.32 -7.81 6.54
CA ALA A 100 5.42 -7.92 7.69
C ALA A 100 5.69 -6.84 8.75
N ASP A 101 6.86 -6.21 8.74
CA ASP A 101 7.22 -5.12 9.66
C ASP A 101 6.82 -3.72 9.12
N ASP A 102 6.40 -3.60 7.86
CA ASP A 102 5.92 -2.34 7.26
C ASP A 102 4.44 -2.10 7.59
N ALA A 103 4.17 -1.68 8.83
CA ALA A 103 2.82 -1.47 9.36
C ALA A 103 1.98 -0.49 8.52
N ASP A 104 2.60 0.55 7.96
CA ASP A 104 1.90 1.55 7.15
C ASP A 104 1.40 0.96 5.83
N ARG A 105 2.24 0.18 5.13
CA ARG A 105 1.80 -0.52 3.91
C ARG A 105 0.75 -1.58 4.19
N LEU A 106 0.87 -2.29 5.30
CA LEU A 106 -0.11 -3.29 5.72
C LEU A 106 -1.46 -2.63 6.03
N ALA A 107 -1.48 -1.55 6.80
CA ALA A 107 -2.70 -0.80 7.11
C ALA A 107 -3.35 -0.25 5.84
N LEU A 108 -2.56 0.26 4.90
CA LEU A 108 -3.06 0.68 3.58
C LEU A 108 -3.65 -0.49 2.78
N ALA A 109 -3.06 -1.68 2.84
CA ALA A 109 -3.58 -2.87 2.16
C ALA A 109 -4.93 -3.32 2.74
N VAL A 110 -5.07 -3.29 4.06
CA VAL A 110 -6.34 -3.57 4.77
C VAL A 110 -7.40 -2.55 4.40
N LEU A 111 -7.08 -1.25 4.49
CA LEU A 111 -8.03 -0.16 4.19
C LEU A 111 -8.49 -0.15 2.72
N LYS A 112 -7.65 -0.61 1.79
CA LYS A 112 -8.02 -0.78 0.39
C LYS A 112 -8.88 -2.02 0.13
N GLY A 113 -9.09 -2.88 1.13
CA GLY A 113 -9.86 -4.12 0.99
C GLY A 113 -9.17 -5.17 0.10
N GLY A 114 -7.83 -5.10 -0.03
CA GLY A 114 -7.06 -5.93 -0.97
C GLY A 114 -7.07 -7.44 -0.67
N LEU A 115 -7.61 -7.84 0.48
CA LEU A 115 -7.68 -9.23 0.97
C LEU A 115 -8.97 -9.94 0.60
N SER A 116 -10.07 -9.21 0.46
CA SER A 116 -11.41 -9.77 0.19
C SER A 116 -11.42 -10.75 -0.98
N ALA A 117 -10.88 -10.31 -2.13
CA ALA A 117 -10.81 -11.13 -3.33
C ALA A 117 -9.94 -12.40 -3.18
N PRO A 118 -8.65 -12.33 -2.79
CA PRO A 118 -7.83 -13.55 -2.66
C PRO A 118 -8.32 -14.49 -1.55
N VAL A 119 -8.82 -13.97 -0.42
CA VAL A 119 -9.38 -14.79 0.65
C VAL A 119 -10.69 -15.44 0.20
N GLY A 120 -11.57 -14.69 -0.46
CA GLY A 120 -12.83 -15.22 -1.00
C GLY A 120 -12.61 -16.36 -2.00
N LEU A 121 -11.55 -16.30 -2.82
CA LEU A 121 -11.16 -17.40 -3.69
C LEU A 121 -10.77 -18.66 -2.89
N LEU A 122 -9.91 -18.51 -1.87
CA LEU A 122 -9.50 -19.65 -1.05
C LEU A 122 -10.68 -20.29 -0.32
N VAL A 123 -11.58 -19.48 0.23
CA VAL A 123 -12.80 -19.96 0.89
C VAL A 123 -13.69 -20.71 -0.10
N ALA A 124 -13.90 -20.15 -1.31
CA ALA A 124 -14.70 -20.79 -2.34
C ALA A 124 -14.09 -22.13 -2.80
N TRP A 125 -12.77 -22.22 -2.92
CA TRP A 125 -12.09 -23.47 -3.28
C TRP A 125 -12.10 -24.47 -2.14
N HIS A 126 -11.92 -24.03 -0.89
CA HIS A 126 -12.00 -24.89 0.29
C HIS A 126 -13.41 -25.51 0.44
N ASP A 127 -14.45 -24.69 0.26
CA ASP A 127 -15.85 -25.11 0.42
C ASP A 127 -16.35 -25.99 -0.74
N GLU A 128 -15.66 -26.00 -1.88
CA GLU A 128 -15.98 -26.90 -2.99
C GLU A 128 -15.48 -28.32 -2.70
N THR A 129 -16.43 -29.22 -2.43
CA THR A 129 -16.15 -30.62 -2.08
C THR A 129 -15.72 -31.48 -3.27
N ASP A 130 -16.22 -31.22 -4.47
CA ASP A 130 -15.87 -32.02 -5.66
C ASP A 130 -14.48 -31.61 -6.19
N PRO A 131 -13.49 -32.53 -6.22
CA PRO A 131 -12.14 -32.20 -6.68
C PRO A 131 -12.09 -31.74 -8.14
N LEU A 132 -12.93 -32.29 -9.01
CA LEU A 132 -12.95 -31.90 -10.42
C LEU A 132 -13.55 -30.50 -10.56
N ARG A 133 -14.67 -30.22 -9.90
CA ARG A 133 -15.28 -28.89 -9.92
C ARG A 133 -14.36 -27.84 -9.31
N ARG A 134 -13.67 -28.16 -8.22
CA ARG A 134 -12.67 -27.28 -7.60
C ARG A 134 -11.54 -26.94 -8.56
N ALA A 135 -10.96 -27.94 -9.24
CA ALA A 135 -9.93 -27.70 -10.24
C ALA A 135 -10.44 -26.79 -11.37
N ILE A 136 -11.68 -26.98 -11.83
CA ILE A 136 -12.31 -26.10 -12.83
C ILE A 136 -12.44 -24.67 -12.31
N LEU A 137 -12.91 -24.46 -11.06
CA LEU A 137 -13.04 -23.14 -10.46
C LEU A 137 -11.70 -22.41 -10.34
N VAL A 138 -10.64 -23.12 -9.94
CA VAL A 138 -9.27 -22.56 -9.89
C VAL A 138 -8.80 -22.19 -11.30
N GLY A 139 -9.04 -23.05 -12.29
CA GLY A 139 -8.71 -22.79 -13.69
C GLY A 139 -9.41 -21.55 -14.24
N GLN A 140 -10.71 -21.42 -14.01
CA GLN A 140 -11.49 -20.24 -14.40
C GLN A 140 -10.99 -18.96 -13.72
N ALA A 141 -10.59 -19.05 -12.45
CA ALA A 141 -10.02 -17.91 -11.73
C ALA A 141 -8.65 -17.51 -12.32
N LEU A 142 -7.82 -18.47 -12.72
CA LEU A 142 -6.52 -18.21 -13.37
C LEU A 142 -6.68 -17.53 -14.73
N GLU A 143 -7.64 -17.99 -15.54
CA GLU A 143 -7.96 -17.38 -16.84
C GLU A 143 -8.46 -15.94 -16.67
N LYS A 144 -9.27 -15.69 -15.64
CA LYS A 144 -9.86 -14.37 -15.36
C LYS A 144 -8.86 -13.38 -14.77
N ASP A 145 -8.15 -13.79 -13.71
CA ASP A 145 -7.20 -12.95 -12.98
C ASP A 145 -6.07 -13.80 -12.36
N MET A 146 -5.05 -14.06 -13.16
CA MET A 146 -3.85 -14.75 -12.71
C MET A 146 -3.16 -14.02 -11.53
N ALA A 147 -3.16 -12.69 -11.50
CA ALA A 147 -2.52 -11.94 -10.41
C ALA A 147 -3.31 -12.10 -9.10
N GLY A 148 -4.63 -12.13 -9.16
CA GLY A 148 -5.52 -12.48 -8.05
C GLY A 148 -5.26 -13.88 -7.51
N VAL A 149 -5.13 -14.87 -8.40
CA VAL A 149 -4.83 -16.26 -7.99
C VAL A 149 -3.44 -16.38 -7.37
N ARG A 150 -2.43 -15.68 -7.90
CA ARG A 150 -1.10 -15.65 -7.28
C ARG A 150 -1.13 -15.03 -5.88
N ARG A 151 -1.93 -13.98 -5.67
CA ARG A 151 -2.16 -13.42 -4.33
C ARG A 151 -2.84 -14.43 -3.41
N ALA A 152 -3.88 -15.13 -3.88
CA ALA A 152 -4.51 -16.21 -3.12
C ALA A 152 -3.51 -17.33 -2.76
N ALA A 153 -2.62 -17.70 -3.69
CA ALA A 153 -1.58 -18.69 -3.44
C ALA A 153 -0.58 -18.26 -2.35
N ARG A 154 -0.22 -16.98 -2.29
CA ARG A 154 0.62 -16.44 -1.19
C ARG A 154 -0.11 -16.47 0.15
N VAL A 155 -1.42 -16.17 0.15
CA VAL A 155 -2.25 -16.29 1.35
C VAL A 155 -2.33 -17.75 1.81
N ALA A 156 -2.49 -18.70 0.89
CA ALA A 156 -2.46 -20.14 1.21
C ALA A 156 -1.14 -20.54 1.90
N LEU A 157 0.01 -20.07 1.40
CA LEU A 157 1.32 -20.30 2.03
C LEU A 157 1.47 -19.64 3.41
N ALA A 158 0.81 -18.50 3.63
CA ALA A 158 0.81 -17.86 4.94
C ALA A 158 -0.04 -18.62 5.97
N LEU A 159 -1.08 -19.33 5.50
CA LEU A 159 -1.95 -20.17 6.33
C LEU A 159 -1.30 -21.52 6.64
N ASP A 160 -0.67 -22.11 5.63
CA ASP A 160 0.03 -23.38 5.71
C ASP A 160 1.42 -23.29 5.03
N PRO A 161 2.48 -23.04 5.82
CA PRO A 161 3.85 -22.96 5.32
C PRO A 161 4.37 -24.26 4.69
N ASP A 162 3.78 -25.42 5.02
CA ASP A 162 4.23 -26.72 4.52
C ASP A 162 3.92 -26.89 3.03
N LEU A 163 3.03 -26.06 2.48
CA LEU A 163 2.72 -25.98 1.05
C LEU A 163 3.83 -25.37 0.21
N ALA A 164 4.89 -24.78 0.78
CA ALA A 164 5.96 -24.11 0.02
C ALA A 164 6.66 -25.01 -1.00
N GLY A 165 6.63 -26.34 -0.81
CA GLY A 165 7.16 -27.31 -1.76
C GLY A 165 6.29 -27.50 -3.01
N SER A 166 4.96 -27.30 -2.90
CA SER A 166 3.98 -27.63 -3.93
C SER A 166 3.30 -26.40 -4.53
N VAL A 167 2.91 -25.43 -3.70
CA VAL A 167 2.27 -24.17 -4.12
C VAL A 167 3.35 -23.12 -4.34
N LYS A 168 3.56 -22.75 -5.60
CA LYS A 168 4.54 -21.75 -6.01
C LYS A 168 3.82 -20.57 -6.69
N PRO A 169 3.57 -19.45 -5.98
CA PRO A 169 2.86 -18.29 -6.54
C PRO A 169 3.61 -17.62 -7.70
N THR A 170 4.93 -17.75 -7.75
CA THR A 170 5.80 -17.19 -8.79
C THR A 170 6.60 -18.31 -9.45
N GLY A 171 6.87 -18.16 -10.75
CA GLY A 171 7.69 -19.10 -11.53
C GLY A 171 7.01 -20.40 -11.96
N SER A 172 5.80 -20.69 -11.49
CA SER A 172 5.02 -21.87 -11.91
C SER A 172 4.27 -21.64 -13.22
N SER A 173 4.03 -22.73 -13.96
CA SER A 173 3.04 -22.71 -15.02
C SER A 173 1.63 -22.52 -14.42
N PRO A 174 0.67 -21.95 -15.19
CA PRO A 174 -0.71 -21.82 -14.73
C PRO A 174 -1.33 -23.17 -14.35
N THR A 175 -1.05 -24.22 -15.11
CA THR A 175 -1.57 -25.57 -14.87
C THR A 175 -1.01 -26.19 -13.59
N ASP A 176 0.29 -26.03 -13.33
CA ASP A 176 0.90 -26.53 -12.08
C ASP A 176 0.31 -25.81 -10.86
N LEU A 177 0.13 -24.49 -10.97
CA LEU A 177 -0.47 -23.69 -9.91
C LEU A 177 -1.95 -24.08 -9.70
N GLN A 178 -2.69 -24.35 -10.77
CA GLN A 178 -4.07 -24.84 -10.70
C GLN A 178 -4.14 -26.16 -9.94
N TYR A 179 -3.32 -27.13 -10.31
CA TYR A 179 -3.27 -28.44 -9.67
C TYR A 179 -2.87 -28.34 -8.20
N ALA A 180 -1.84 -27.56 -7.89
CA ALA A 180 -1.34 -27.35 -6.53
C ALA A 180 -2.42 -26.73 -5.63
N LEU A 181 -3.09 -25.67 -6.08
CA LEU A 181 -4.14 -25.00 -5.32
C LEU A 181 -5.39 -25.87 -5.15
N ALA A 182 -5.82 -26.56 -6.21
CA ALA A 182 -6.97 -27.46 -6.15
C ALA A 182 -6.73 -28.65 -5.20
N SER A 183 -5.47 -29.10 -5.08
CA SER A 183 -5.08 -30.17 -4.17
C SER A 183 -4.93 -29.69 -2.72
N ALA A 184 -4.40 -28.48 -2.52
CA ALA A 184 -4.15 -27.92 -1.19
C ALA A 184 -5.40 -27.33 -0.51
N ALA A 185 -6.32 -26.74 -1.28
CA ALA A 185 -7.46 -25.99 -0.76
C ALA A 185 -8.30 -26.69 0.33
N PRO A 186 -8.60 -28.01 0.24
CA PRO A 186 -9.38 -28.70 1.27
C PRO A 186 -8.69 -28.82 2.63
N GLY A 187 -7.36 -28.69 2.68
CA GLY A 187 -6.57 -28.78 3.91
C GLY A 187 -6.28 -27.44 4.56
N LEU A 188 -6.67 -26.32 3.94
CA LEU A 188 -6.40 -24.99 4.46
C LEU A 188 -7.28 -24.66 5.66
N ASP A 189 -6.68 -24.13 6.72
CA ASP A 189 -7.39 -23.51 7.85
C ASP A 189 -7.96 -22.14 7.43
N VAL A 190 -9.03 -22.16 6.63
CA VAL A 190 -9.67 -20.93 6.10
C VAL A 190 -10.49 -20.19 7.14
N ASP A 191 -10.91 -20.84 8.23
CA ASP A 191 -11.70 -20.22 9.29
C ASP A 191 -10.96 -19.06 9.95
N ALA A 192 -9.62 -19.14 10.00
CA ALA A 192 -8.76 -18.06 10.46
C ALA A 192 -8.83 -16.78 9.60
N VAL A 193 -9.26 -16.88 8.33
CA VAL A 193 -9.30 -15.75 7.38
C VAL A 193 -10.69 -15.43 6.85
N ARG A 194 -11.73 -16.21 7.17
CA ARG A 194 -13.11 -15.93 6.72
C ARG A 194 -13.59 -14.51 7.07
N GLY A 195 -13.14 -13.95 8.21
CA GLY A 195 -13.46 -12.58 8.61
C GLY A 195 -12.76 -11.48 7.80
N LEU A 196 -11.83 -11.84 6.92
CA LEU A 196 -11.08 -10.93 6.03
C LEU A 196 -11.65 -10.90 4.60
N ALA A 197 -12.63 -11.77 4.30
CA ALA A 197 -13.29 -11.88 3.00
C ALA A 197 -14.30 -10.75 2.76
#